data_AF-A0A382XJ42-F1
#
_entry.id   AF-A0A382XJ42-F1
#
_cell.length_a   1.000
_cell.length_b   1.000
_cell.length_c   1.000
_cell.angle_alpha   90.00
_cell.angle_beta   90.00
_cell.angle_gamma   90.00
#
_symmetry.space_group_name_H-M   'P 1'
#
loop_
_entity.id
_entity.type
_entity.pdbx_description
1 polymer ?
#
loop_
_entity_poly.entity_id
_entity_poly.type
_entity_poly.pdbx_seq_one_letter_code
_entity_poly.pdbx_strand_id
1 'polypeptide(L)'
;MIHSIFNRFVITIIPLLPLSFVRMIARKYVAGESSQEALMIVERLNENGYSVTLDILGEHSNNIFEAQSITNEYSDLYENIHNQKLDCNISIKPTHIGL
;
A
#
# COMPACT_ATOMS: atom_id res chain seq x y z
N MET A 1 -7.84 -27.54 -19.95
CA MET A 1 -8.34 -26.64 -21.02
C MET A 1 -9.48 -25.73 -20.54
N ILE A 2 -10.55 -26.27 -19.94
CA ILE A 2 -11.71 -25.48 -19.44
C ILE A 2 -11.31 -24.44 -18.38
N HIS A 3 -10.45 -24.80 -17.42
CA HIS A 3 -9.92 -23.86 -16.41
C HIS A 3 -9.12 -22.69 -17.02
N SER A 4 -8.46 -22.91 -18.16
CA SER A 4 -7.68 -21.86 -18.84
C SER A 4 -8.58 -20.84 -19.55
N ILE A 5 -9.69 -21.31 -20.14
CA ILE A 5 -10.68 -20.45 -20.78
C ILE A 5 -11.42 -19.60 -19.74
N PHE A 6 -11.83 -20.22 -18.63
CA PHE A 6 -12.47 -19.51 -17.52
C PHE A 6 -11.53 -18.47 -16.90
N ASN A 7 -10.28 -18.83 -16.60
CA ASN A 7 -9.31 -17.87 -16.07
C ASN A 7 -9.07 -16.70 -17.02
N ARG A 8 -8.94 -16.97 -18.34
CA ARG A 8 -8.79 -15.91 -19.34
C ARG A 8 -10.02 -15.01 -19.40
N PHE A 9 -11.22 -15.58 -19.33
CA PHE A 9 -12.46 -14.81 -19.28
C PHE A 9 -12.49 -13.87 -18.06
N VAL A 10 -12.17 -14.38 -16.87
CA VAL A 10 -12.11 -13.60 -15.64
C VAL A 10 -11.09 -12.46 -15.75
N ILE A 11 -9.87 -12.73 -16.23
CA ILE A 11 -8.83 -11.71 -16.40
C ILE A 11 -9.27 -10.61 -17.38
N THR A 12 -9.97 -10.97 -18.46
CA THR A 12 -10.46 -9.98 -19.44
C THR A 12 -11.53 -9.05 -18.88
N ILE A 13 -12.37 -9.52 -17.95
CA ILE A 13 -13.45 -8.70 -17.37
C ILE A 13 -13.02 -7.91 -16.12
N ILE A 14 -11.93 -8.29 -15.44
CA ILE A 14 -11.42 -7.57 -14.25
C ILE A 14 -11.27 -6.06 -14.47
N PRO A 15 -10.67 -5.56 -15.58
CA PRO A 15 -10.54 -4.13 -15.83
C PRO A 15 -11.87 -3.39 -16.03
N LEU A 16 -12.95 -4.13 -16.32
CA LEU A 16 -14.30 -3.58 -16.50
C LEU A 16 -15.09 -3.49 -15.19
N LEU A 17 -14.56 -4.02 -14.09
CA LEU A 17 -15.23 -3.97 -12.79
C LEU A 17 -15.26 -2.53 -12.25
N PRO A 18 -16.36 -2.11 -11.61
CA PRO A 18 -16.40 -0.82 -10.93
C PRO A 18 -15.33 -0.75 -9.83
N LEU A 19 -14.65 0.40 -9.72
CA LEU A 19 -13.63 0.65 -8.69
C LEU A 19 -14.16 0.41 -7.27
N SER A 20 -15.44 0.67 -7.02
CA SER A 20 -16.09 0.41 -5.74
C SER A 20 -16.07 -1.08 -5.35
N PHE A 21 -16.27 -1.97 -6.32
CA PHE A 21 -16.22 -3.41 -6.09
C PHE A 21 -14.79 -3.87 -5.82
N VAL A 22 -13.82 -3.35 -6.57
CA VAL A 22 -12.39 -3.61 -6.33
C VAL A 22 -11.97 -3.13 -4.93
N ARG A 23 -12.34 -1.90 -4.55
CA ARG A 23 -12.04 -1.32 -3.24
C ARG A 23 -12.68 -2.10 -2.09
N MET A 24 -13.90 -2.61 -2.26
CA MET A 24 -14.58 -3.44 -1.27
C MET A 24 -13.80 -4.72 -0.92
N ILE A 25 -13.12 -5.30 -1.90
CA ILE A 25 -12.28 -6.49 -1.72
C ILE A 25 -10.90 -6.07 -1.17
N ALA A 26 -10.28 -5.04 -1.75
CA ALA A 26 -8.93 -4.59 -1.41
C ALA A 26 -8.81 -4.05 0.03
N ARG A 27 -9.85 -3.42 0.59
CA ARG A 27 -9.83 -2.84 1.96
C ARG A 27 -9.50 -3.82 3.10
N LYS A 28 -9.56 -5.13 2.84
CA LYS A 28 -9.12 -6.15 3.82
C LYS A 28 -7.60 -6.26 3.92
N TYR A 29 -6.89 -5.78 2.90
CA TYR A 29 -5.45 -5.94 2.72
C TYR A 29 -4.72 -4.60 2.62
N VAL A 30 -5.41 -3.51 2.27
CA VAL A 30 -4.85 -2.16 2.12
C VAL A 30 -5.43 -1.25 3.20
N ALA A 31 -4.55 -0.64 3.99
CA ALA A 31 -4.92 0.18 5.15
C ALA A 31 -5.55 1.54 4.77
N GLY A 32 -5.26 2.06 3.57
CA GLY A 32 -5.79 3.32 3.09
C GLY A 32 -5.15 3.73 1.76
N GLU A 33 -5.70 4.77 1.15
CA GLU A 33 -5.14 5.41 -0.06
C GLU A 33 -4.24 6.63 0.29
N SER A 34 -4.19 7.01 1.56
CA SER A 34 -3.35 8.10 2.07
C SER A 34 -2.58 7.66 3.33
N SER A 35 -1.49 8.36 3.64
CA SER A 35 -0.73 8.12 4.87
C SER A 35 -1.59 8.37 6.11
N GLN A 36 -2.49 9.38 6.08
CA GLN A 36 -3.38 9.66 7.21
C GLN A 36 -4.35 8.50 7.47
N GLU A 37 -4.95 7.92 6.42
CA GLU A 37 -5.81 6.74 6.57
C GLU A 37 -5.04 5.54 7.13
N ALA A 38 -3.83 5.28 6.62
CA ALA A 38 -3.00 4.18 7.08
C ALA A 38 -2.62 4.35 8.56
N LEU A 39 -2.24 5.56 8.99
CA LEU A 39 -1.83 5.84 10.37
C LEU A 39 -2.98 5.71 11.37
N MET A 40 -4.21 6.08 11.01
CA MET A 40 -5.39 5.81 11.85
C MET A 40 -5.62 4.31 12.07
N ILE A 41 -5.36 3.48 11.06
CA ILE A 41 -5.43 2.02 11.21
C ILE A 41 -4.30 1.49 12.07
N VAL A 42 -3.08 2.03 11.93
CA VAL A 42 -1.94 1.69 12.80
C VAL A 42 -2.26 1.97 14.25
N GLU A 43 -2.74 3.17 14.58
CA GLU A 43 -3.13 3.55 15.94
C GLU A 43 -4.12 2.54 16.53
N ARG A 44 -5.19 2.23 15.80
CA ARG A 44 -6.17 1.22 16.22
C ARG A 44 -5.55 -0.16 16.45
N LEU A 45 -4.57 -0.57 15.64
CA LEU A 45 -3.88 -1.85 15.82
C LEU A 45 -2.95 -1.83 17.03
N ASN A 46 -2.24 -0.72 17.26
CA ASN A 46 -1.41 -0.50 18.45
C ASN A 46 -2.26 -0.53 19.73
N GLU A 47 -3.44 0.10 19.74
CA GLU A 47 -4.41 0.02 20.85
C GLU A 47 -4.85 -1.42 21.16
N ASN A 48 -4.88 -2.28 20.15
CA ASN A 48 -5.16 -3.70 20.28
C ASN A 48 -3.93 -4.56 20.63
N GLY A 49 -2.78 -3.94 20.89
CA GLY A 49 -1.55 -4.61 21.30
C GLY A 49 -0.69 -5.17 20.16
N TYR A 50 -0.94 -4.77 18.91
CA TYR A 50 -0.15 -5.20 17.76
C TYR A 50 0.89 -4.15 17.38
N SER A 51 2.14 -4.58 17.15
CA SER A 51 3.13 -3.80 16.40
C SER A 51 2.86 -3.93 14.90
N VAL A 52 3.07 -2.85 14.14
CA VAL A 52 2.72 -2.78 12.71
C VAL A 52 3.96 -2.59 11.83
N THR A 53 3.90 -3.07 10.59
CA THR A 53 4.83 -2.68 9.53
C THR A 53 4.01 -2.15 8.36
N LEU A 54 4.25 -0.90 7.98
CA LEU A 54 3.62 -0.27 6.83
C LEU A 54 4.47 -0.43 5.56
N ASP A 55 3.81 -0.59 4.42
CA ASP A 55 4.42 -0.62 3.10
C ASP A 55 3.68 0.38 2.20
N ILE A 56 4.43 1.24 1.50
CA ILE A 56 3.86 2.06 0.42
C ILE A 56 3.79 1.16 -0.82
N LEU A 57 2.56 0.96 -1.32
CA LEU A 57 2.33 0.13 -2.50
C LEU A 57 2.93 0.78 -3.75
N GLY A 58 3.72 0.00 -4.49
CA GLY A 58 4.45 0.45 -5.66
C GLY A 58 5.82 -0.23 -5.74
N GLU A 59 6.39 -0.21 -6.93
CA GLU A 59 7.70 -0.77 -7.26
C GLU A 59 8.18 -0.24 -8.61
N HIS A 60 9.48 -0.34 -8.88
CA HIS A 60 10.09 -0.02 -10.17
C HIS A 60 9.86 1.42 -10.66
N SER A 61 10.40 2.39 -9.91
CA SER A 61 10.35 3.80 -10.31
C SER A 61 11.03 4.04 -11.65
N ASN A 62 10.34 4.75 -12.55
CA ASN A 62 10.73 4.86 -13.96
C ASN A 62 11.75 5.97 -14.21
N ASN A 63 11.87 6.92 -13.27
CA ASN A 63 12.77 8.06 -13.38
C ASN A 63 13.16 8.60 -12.00
N ILE A 64 14.18 9.47 -12.00
CA ILE A 64 14.75 10.05 -10.77
C ILE A 64 13.73 10.91 -10.00
N PHE A 65 12.82 11.62 -10.67
CA PHE A 65 11.83 12.47 -10.00
C PHE A 65 10.79 11.63 -9.26
N GLU A 66 10.35 10.53 -9.86
CA GLU A 66 9.45 9.55 -9.24
C GLU A 66 10.10 8.92 -8.00
N ALA A 67 11.33 8.42 -8.14
CA ALA A 67 12.08 7.84 -7.03
C ALA A 67 12.30 8.83 -5.87
N GLN A 68 12.59 10.10 -6.19
CA GLN A 68 12.71 11.18 -5.20
C GLN A 68 11.39 11.47 -4.49
N SER A 69 10.28 11.53 -5.22
CA SER A 69 8.95 11.72 -4.64
C SER A 69 8.61 10.61 -3.66
N ILE A 70 8.80 9.36 -4.06
CA ILE A 70 8.54 8.19 -3.21
C ILE A 70 9.45 8.17 -1.98
N THR A 71 10.72 8.56 -2.14
CA THR A 71 11.65 8.67 -1.00
C THR A 71 11.18 9.72 0.00
N ASN A 72 10.65 10.84 -0.46
CA ASN A 72 10.05 11.86 0.40
C ASN A 72 8.79 11.33 1.09
N GLU A 73 7.93 10.59 0.39
CA GLU A 73 6.74 9.98 1.00
C GLU A 73 7.10 8.99 2.13
N TYR A 74 8.14 8.18 1.95
CA TYR A 74 8.67 7.32 3.02
C TYR A 74 9.21 8.13 4.20
N SER A 75 9.89 9.24 3.93
CA SER A 75 10.47 10.12 4.96
C SER A 75 9.37 10.81 5.77
N ASP A 76 8.37 11.38 5.09
CA ASP A 76 7.20 12.00 5.71
C ASP A 76 6.40 10.99 6.53
N LEU A 77 6.22 9.77 6.03
CA LEU A 77 5.55 8.70 6.77
C LEU A 77 6.31 8.35 8.05
N TYR A 78 7.64 8.24 7.98
CA TYR A 78 8.48 7.95 9.14
C TYR A 78 8.41 9.04 10.20
N GLU A 79 8.46 10.31 9.80
CA GLU A 79 8.29 11.44 10.71
C GLU A 79 6.91 11.44 11.38
N ASN A 80 5.85 11.15 10.63
CA ASN A 80 4.50 11.07 11.18
C ASN A 80 4.34 9.93 12.19
N ILE A 81 4.90 8.74 11.91
CA ILE A 81 4.95 7.61 12.86
C ILE A 81 5.64 8.04 14.15
N HIS A 82 6.79 8.70 14.05
CA HIS A 82 7.56 9.17 15.20
C HIS A 82 6.79 10.22 16.02
N ASN A 83 6.24 11.24 15.36
CA ASN A 83 5.53 12.35 16.01
C ASN A 83 4.27 11.87 16.74
N GLN A 84 3.58 10.85 16.19
CA GLN A 84 2.40 10.24 16.80
C GLN A 84 2.75 9.12 17.80
N LYS A 85 4.04 8.78 17.96
CA LYS A 85 4.54 7.72 18.86
C LYS A 85 3.91 6.35 18.59
N LEU A 86 3.69 6.03 17.31
CA LEU A 86 3.09 4.77 16.89
C LEU A 86 4.13 3.64 16.94
N ASP A 87 3.72 2.45 17.38
CA ASP A 87 4.51 1.22 17.31
C ASP A 87 4.40 0.65 15.88
N CYS A 88 5.20 1.25 15.00
CA CYS A 88 5.18 0.95 13.57
C CYS A 88 6.57 1.07 12.95
N ASN A 89 6.92 0.11 12.11
CA ASN A 89 8.08 0.19 11.22
C ASN A 89 7.63 0.37 9.76
N ILE A 90 8.57 0.65 8.85
CA ILE A 90 8.31 0.80 7.41
C ILE A 90 9.09 -0.27 6.63
N SER A 91 8.44 -0.91 5.66
CA SER A 91 9.07 -1.71 4.63
C SER A 91 9.34 -0.85 3.39
N ILE A 92 10.58 -0.90 2.91
CA ILE A 92 11.02 -0.14 1.72
C ILE A 92 11.47 -1.14 0.66
N LYS A 93 10.97 -0.99 -0.55
CA LYS A 93 11.44 -1.75 -1.72
C LYS A 93 12.54 -0.92 -2.41
N PRO A 94 13.78 -1.43 -2.56
CA PRO A 94 14.85 -0.68 -3.21
C PRO A 94 14.51 -0.20 -4.63
N THR A 95 13.78 -1.01 -5.40
CA THR A 95 13.32 -0.66 -6.76
C THR A 95 12.33 0.49 -6.79
N HIS A 96 11.65 0.77 -5.67
CA HIS A 96 10.71 1.88 -5.52
C HIS A 96 11.45 3.20 -5.28
N ILE A 97 12.69 3.15 -4.78
CA ILE A 97 13.55 4.33 -4.58
C ILE A 97 14.68 4.41 -5.63
N GLY A 98 14.55 3.68 -6.74
CA GLY A 98 15.42 3.83 -7.91
C GLY A 98 16.64 2.90 -7.98
N LEU A 99 16.69 1.81 -7.20
CA LEU A 99 17.63 0.71 -7.44
C LEU A 99 17.19 -0.17 -8.62
#